data_AF-A0A9X2VTD1-F1
#
_entry.id   AF-A0A9X2VTD1-F1
#
_cell.length_a   1.000
_cell.length_b   1.000
_cell.length_c   1.000
_cell.angle_alpha   90.00
_cell.angle_beta   90.00
_cell.angle_gamma   90.00
#
_symmetry.space_group_name_H-M   'P 1'
#
loop_
_entity.id
_entity.type
_entity.pdbx_description
1 polymer ?
#
loop_
_entity_poly.entity_id
_entity_poly.type
_entity_poly.pdbx_seq_one_letter_code
_entity_poly.pdbx_strand_id
1 'polypeptide(L)'
;MEPIETLGVVAHPGGVLVRRPELTVGVVRAVARPSGLAVELLSRTPREVAIRPAVAPRRLLPAYDEGMNLRVGWLEPDGRARWEYVTTERGRSSPTGPTERCGVYLLPPLFDEVSLVLAWPEIGFAETVLPLRLPARDEVEAAATSVWDAPRLGVPVTEEFDRHVSDFGPLDLAIEEGVVLAGPTVLHGSADAVVVLTRATAVGTALSVELLSIARGALAAVFDQGFPPPRDEFLCRQAAIAEVRGRDAHQLRSMAATFSGGGGSGGFGGGGGGHGGGGGDDGGFGDRHLASAEYSLRLPDGGVLDLVVSWSAVGLDEVRVRVPLNG
;
A
#
# COMPACT_ATOMS: atom_id res chain seq x y z
N MET A 1 -0.39 15.12 -11.96
CA MET A 1 -0.54 15.04 -10.50
C MET A 1 -0.42 13.58 -10.14
N GLU A 2 0.65 13.20 -9.44
CA GLU A 2 0.85 11.79 -9.06
C GLU A 2 -0.29 11.35 -8.13
N PRO A 3 -0.80 10.12 -8.28
CA PRO A 3 -1.97 9.63 -7.53
C PRO A 3 -1.77 9.57 -6.01
N ILE A 4 -0.56 9.80 -5.50
CA ILE A 4 -0.20 9.60 -4.10
C ILE A 4 -0.54 10.81 -3.22
N GLU A 5 -0.68 12.01 -3.80
CA GLU A 5 -0.97 13.26 -3.05
C GLU A 5 -2.45 13.62 -2.96
N THR A 6 -3.32 12.73 -3.42
CA THR A 6 -4.76 12.90 -3.30
C THR A 6 -5.33 11.76 -2.47
N LEU A 7 -6.02 12.11 -1.38
CA LEU A 7 -6.93 11.19 -0.72
C LEU A 7 -8.05 10.89 -1.71
N GLY A 8 -8.16 9.63 -2.10
CA GLY A 8 -9.24 9.14 -2.95
C GLY A 8 -10.36 8.49 -2.14
N VAL A 9 -11.40 8.06 -2.85
CA VAL A 9 -12.50 7.29 -2.26
C VAL A 9 -12.12 5.82 -2.23
N VAL A 10 -12.37 5.16 -1.11
CA VAL A 10 -12.23 3.69 -1.01
C VAL A 10 -13.29 3.07 -1.92
N ALA A 11 -12.85 2.58 -3.07
CA ALA A 11 -13.72 2.01 -4.09
C ALA A 11 -14.09 0.55 -3.79
N HIS A 12 -13.23 -0.16 -3.06
CA HIS A 12 -13.52 -1.51 -2.59
C HIS A 12 -12.92 -1.70 -1.19
N PRO A 13 -13.69 -2.21 -0.20
CA PRO A 13 -13.28 -2.32 1.20
C PRO A 13 -12.30 -3.49 1.47
N GLY A 14 -11.68 -4.03 0.42
CA GLY A 14 -10.89 -5.26 0.47
C GLY A 14 -11.75 -6.54 0.44
N GLY A 15 -11.09 -7.69 0.34
CA GLY A 15 -11.73 -9.00 0.31
C GLY A 15 -11.13 -9.97 -0.70
N VAL A 16 -11.40 -11.27 -0.51
CA VAL A 16 -10.94 -12.33 -1.43
C VAL A 16 -11.74 -12.28 -2.72
N LEU A 17 -11.04 -12.13 -3.85
CA LEU A 17 -11.61 -12.14 -5.20
C LEU A 17 -11.64 -13.56 -5.78
N VAL A 18 -10.55 -14.29 -5.59
CA VAL A 18 -10.33 -15.62 -6.14
C VAL A 18 -9.77 -16.50 -5.05
N ARG A 19 -10.37 -17.69 -4.89
CA ARG A 19 -9.82 -18.76 -4.06
C ARG A 19 -9.81 -20.04 -4.86
N ARG A 20 -8.62 -20.48 -5.25
CA ARG A 20 -8.38 -21.74 -5.98
C ARG A 20 -7.22 -22.51 -5.35
N PRO A 21 -7.11 -23.83 -5.61
CA PRO A 21 -6.02 -24.64 -5.07
C PRO A 21 -4.62 -24.09 -5.40
N GLU A 22 -4.44 -23.52 -6.59
CA GLU A 22 -3.16 -22.97 -7.05
C GLU A 22 -2.88 -21.55 -6.56
N LEU A 23 -3.92 -20.78 -6.22
CA LEU A 23 -3.82 -19.34 -6.00
C LEU A 23 -5.02 -18.78 -5.22
N THR A 24 -4.73 -17.98 -4.21
CA THR A 24 -5.69 -17.01 -3.66
C THR A 24 -5.29 -15.61 -4.12
N VAL A 25 -6.26 -14.82 -4.56
CA VAL A 25 -6.09 -13.38 -4.84
C VAL A 25 -7.16 -12.62 -4.08
N GLY A 26 -6.76 -11.59 -3.35
CA GLY A 26 -7.70 -10.65 -2.75
C GLY A 26 -7.32 -9.20 -3.00
N VAL A 27 -8.32 -8.33 -2.99
CA VAL A 27 -8.12 -6.89 -2.92
C VAL A 27 -7.75 -6.54 -1.49
N VAL A 28 -6.61 -5.89 -1.31
CA VAL A 28 -6.24 -5.27 -0.04
C VAL A 28 -6.98 -3.93 0.09
N ARG A 29 -6.96 -3.14 -0.98
CA ARG A 29 -7.76 -1.93 -1.16
C ARG A 29 -7.88 -1.58 -2.64
N ALA A 30 -8.96 -0.89 -2.99
CA ALA A 30 -9.03 -0.13 -4.23
C ALA A 30 -9.36 1.32 -3.88
N VAL A 31 -8.63 2.27 -4.43
CA VAL A 31 -8.82 3.70 -4.15
C VAL A 31 -9.01 4.44 -5.48
N ALA A 32 -10.21 4.96 -5.69
CA ALA A 32 -10.56 5.75 -6.85
C ALA A 32 -10.19 7.22 -6.64
N ARG A 33 -9.59 7.81 -7.67
CA ARG A 33 -9.19 9.23 -7.72
C ARG A 33 -9.56 9.80 -9.09
N PRO A 34 -9.66 11.13 -9.21
CA PRO A 34 -9.85 11.76 -10.52
C PRO A 34 -8.76 11.39 -11.54
N SER A 35 -7.54 11.12 -11.07
CA SER A 35 -6.39 10.75 -11.90
C SER A 35 -6.28 9.26 -12.22
N GLY A 36 -7.03 8.38 -11.55
CA GLY A 36 -6.93 6.94 -11.77
C GLY A 36 -7.47 6.08 -10.63
N LEU A 37 -7.53 4.78 -10.87
CA LEU A 37 -7.88 3.78 -9.87
C LEU A 37 -6.62 3.03 -9.44
N ALA A 38 -6.25 3.15 -8.17
CA ALA A 38 -5.19 2.34 -7.59
C ALA A 38 -5.78 1.08 -6.99
N VAL A 39 -5.38 -0.10 -7.48
CA VAL A 39 -5.81 -1.41 -6.96
C VAL A 39 -4.62 -2.11 -6.35
N GLU A 40 -4.69 -2.39 -5.06
CA GLU A 40 -3.70 -3.20 -4.35
C GLU A 40 -4.22 -4.62 -4.21
N LEU A 41 -3.51 -5.57 -4.80
CA LEU A 41 -3.84 -6.99 -4.77
C LEU A 41 -2.79 -7.77 -4.01
N LEU A 42 -3.25 -8.67 -3.14
CA LEU A 42 -2.41 -9.68 -2.52
C LEU A 42 -2.70 -11.02 -3.19
N SER A 43 -1.65 -11.66 -3.69
CA SER A 43 -1.71 -13.01 -4.23
C SER A 43 -0.89 -13.97 -3.37
N ARG A 44 -1.48 -15.13 -3.07
CA ARG A 44 -0.89 -16.19 -2.25
C ARG A 44 -0.88 -17.49 -3.03
N THR A 45 0.30 -18.04 -3.25
CA THR A 45 0.47 -19.38 -3.83
C THR A 45 0.91 -20.35 -2.73
N PRO A 46 0.31 -21.55 -2.63
CA PRO A 46 0.84 -22.60 -1.76
C PRO A 46 2.29 -22.89 -2.10
N ARG A 47 3.12 -23.22 -1.10
CA ARG A 47 4.52 -23.57 -1.34
C ARG A 47 4.66 -24.85 -2.16
N GLU A 48 3.82 -25.83 -1.84
CA GLU A 48 3.75 -27.11 -2.55
C GLU A 48 2.83 -26.99 -3.76
N VAL A 49 3.18 -26.15 -4.75
CA VAL A 49 2.75 -26.44 -6.12
C VAL A 49 3.59 -27.62 -6.59
N ALA A 50 3.34 -28.78 -5.99
CA ALA A 50 3.91 -30.05 -6.37
C ALA A 50 3.34 -30.38 -7.75
N ILE A 51 4.23 -30.54 -8.73
CA ILE A 51 3.95 -30.74 -10.17
C ILE A 51 3.77 -29.40 -10.89
N ARG A 52 4.61 -29.13 -11.91
CA ARG A 52 4.38 -28.04 -12.86
C ARG A 52 3.01 -28.26 -13.50
N PRO A 53 1.98 -27.47 -13.16
CA PRO A 53 0.66 -27.65 -13.75
C PRO A 53 0.74 -27.40 -15.26
N ALA A 54 -0.20 -27.97 -16.00
CA ALA A 54 -0.35 -27.61 -17.40
C ALA A 54 -0.61 -26.10 -17.50
N VAL A 55 0.12 -25.43 -18.40
CA VAL A 55 -0.05 -23.99 -18.62
C VAL A 55 -1.50 -23.73 -19.03
N ALA A 56 -2.17 -22.81 -18.32
CA ALA A 56 -3.56 -22.49 -18.61
C ALA A 56 -3.72 -21.85 -19.99
N PRO A 57 -4.86 -22.04 -20.69
CA PRO A 57 -5.11 -21.38 -21.96
C PRO A 57 -5.04 -19.85 -21.85
N ARG A 58 -4.40 -19.22 -22.83
CA ARG A 58 -4.32 -17.76 -23.00
C ARG A 58 -5.34 -17.33 -24.07
N ARG A 59 -6.34 -16.53 -23.72
CA ARG A 59 -7.36 -15.99 -24.64
C ARG A 59 -7.30 -14.48 -24.73
N LEU A 60 -7.07 -13.80 -23.60
CA LEU A 60 -6.97 -12.36 -23.42
C LEU A 60 -5.53 -11.88 -23.30
N LEU A 61 -4.63 -12.73 -22.77
CA LEU A 61 -3.22 -12.44 -22.67
C LEU A 61 -2.53 -12.51 -24.05
N PRO A 62 -1.54 -11.65 -24.31
CA PRO A 62 -0.67 -11.79 -25.46
C PRO A 62 0.02 -13.16 -25.48
N ALA A 63 0.23 -13.72 -26.68
CA ALA A 63 0.79 -15.06 -26.85
C ALA A 63 2.17 -15.25 -26.18
N TYR A 64 2.99 -14.19 -26.13
CA TYR A 64 4.38 -14.22 -25.64
C TYR A 64 4.60 -13.53 -24.29
N ASP A 65 3.54 -13.35 -23.50
CA ASP A 65 3.66 -12.80 -22.16
C ASP A 65 3.90 -13.92 -21.14
N GLU A 66 5.16 -14.20 -20.83
CA GLU A 66 5.61 -15.11 -19.76
C GLU A 66 6.09 -14.30 -18.54
N GLY A 67 5.76 -14.75 -17.34
CA GLY A 67 5.93 -13.94 -16.14
C GLY A 67 5.86 -14.75 -14.84
N MET A 68 6.61 -14.30 -13.85
CA MET A 68 6.68 -14.94 -12.52
C MET A 68 5.63 -14.45 -11.54
N ASN A 69 4.75 -13.53 -11.96
CA ASN A 69 3.82 -12.82 -11.09
C ASN A 69 2.38 -12.86 -11.65
N LEU A 70 1.42 -12.56 -10.79
CA LEU A 70 0.04 -12.30 -11.16
C LEU A 70 0.00 -11.14 -12.19
N ARG A 71 -0.67 -11.37 -13.31
CA ARG A 71 -0.96 -10.33 -14.30
C ARG A 71 -2.33 -9.76 -14.04
N VAL A 72 -2.43 -8.44 -14.12
CA VAL A 72 -3.65 -7.70 -13.85
C VAL A 72 -3.95 -6.82 -15.05
N GLY A 73 -5.19 -6.86 -15.49
CA GLY A 73 -5.70 -6.00 -16.54
C GLY A 73 -7.13 -5.61 -16.27
N TRP A 74 -7.72 -4.92 -17.23
CA TRP A 74 -9.13 -4.54 -17.22
C TRP A 74 -9.70 -4.63 -18.64
N LEU A 75 -11.00 -4.89 -18.75
CA LEU A 75 -11.67 -4.98 -20.05
C LEU A 75 -12.15 -3.62 -20.53
N GLU A 76 -11.82 -3.31 -21.79
CA GLU A 76 -12.48 -2.26 -22.55
C GLU A 76 -13.94 -2.64 -22.88
N PRO A 77 -14.82 -1.67 -23.22
CA PRO A 77 -16.20 -1.96 -23.62
C PRO A 77 -16.35 -2.91 -24.81
N ASP A 78 -15.32 -3.06 -25.65
CA ASP A 78 -15.31 -3.99 -26.79
C ASP A 78 -14.81 -5.40 -26.42
N GLY A 79 -14.51 -5.64 -25.13
CA GLY A 79 -14.06 -6.92 -24.60
C GLY A 79 -12.55 -7.17 -24.72
N ARG A 80 -11.75 -6.23 -25.23
CA ARG A 80 -10.29 -6.36 -25.23
C ARG A 80 -9.72 -6.07 -23.84
N ALA A 81 -8.77 -6.90 -23.40
CA ALA A 81 -8.05 -6.68 -22.15
C ALA A 81 -6.89 -5.69 -22.34
N ARG A 82 -6.81 -4.68 -21.48
CA ARG A 82 -5.62 -3.86 -21.29
C ARG A 82 -4.90 -4.33 -20.03
N TRP A 83 -3.63 -4.67 -20.17
CA TRP A 83 -2.81 -5.22 -19.11
C TRP A 83 -1.95 -4.13 -18.50
N GLU A 84 -1.94 -4.06 -17.17
CA GLU A 84 -1.20 -3.08 -16.40
C GLU A 84 0.01 -3.73 -15.73
N TYR A 85 1.09 -2.98 -15.65
CA TYR A 85 2.28 -3.40 -14.91
C TYR A 85 2.16 -3.04 -13.45
N VAL A 86 2.72 -3.89 -12.60
CA VAL A 86 2.84 -3.59 -11.17
C VAL A 86 3.69 -2.34 -10.99
N THR A 87 3.15 -1.34 -10.31
CA THR A 87 3.86 -0.08 -9.99
C THR A 87 4.78 -0.28 -8.79
N THR A 88 4.29 -1.04 -7.80
CA THR A 88 5.03 -1.33 -6.57
C THR A 88 4.75 -2.78 -6.18
N GLU A 89 5.80 -3.56 -5.97
CA GLU A 89 5.70 -4.97 -5.59
C GLU A 89 6.38 -5.22 -4.26
N ARG A 90 5.72 -5.98 -3.38
CA ARG A 90 6.29 -6.53 -2.15
C ARG A 90 6.11 -8.04 -2.17
N GLY A 91 7.22 -8.76 -2.09
CA GLY A 91 7.21 -10.22 -1.98
C GLY A 91 7.56 -10.66 -0.57
N ARG A 92 6.81 -11.61 -0.03
CA ARG A 92 7.17 -12.34 1.18
C ARG A 92 7.20 -13.83 0.88
N SER A 93 8.28 -14.49 1.27
CA SER A 93 8.38 -15.94 1.20
C SER A 93 8.55 -16.47 2.62
N SER A 94 7.56 -17.23 3.09
CA SER A 94 7.67 -17.91 4.37
C SER A 94 8.36 -19.27 4.18
N PRO A 95 9.33 -19.65 5.03
CA PRO A 95 9.94 -20.98 5.00
C PRO A 95 8.95 -22.12 5.28
N THR A 96 7.76 -21.83 5.80
CA THR A 96 6.74 -22.82 6.16
C THR A 96 5.35 -22.46 5.64
N GLY A 97 5.17 -21.27 5.05
CA GLY A 97 3.89 -20.74 4.61
C GLY A 97 3.82 -20.49 3.09
N PRO A 98 2.72 -19.86 2.62
CA PRO A 98 2.58 -19.50 1.22
C PRO A 98 3.67 -18.50 0.78
N THR A 99 3.88 -18.44 -0.53
CA THR A 99 4.56 -17.28 -1.13
C THR A 99 3.52 -16.21 -1.38
N GLU A 100 3.81 -15.00 -0.92
CA GLU A 100 2.93 -13.85 -0.99
C GLU A 100 3.54 -12.79 -1.89
N ARG A 101 2.70 -12.21 -2.75
CA ARG A 101 3.06 -11.09 -3.62
C ARG A 101 1.95 -10.05 -3.51
N CYS A 102 2.27 -8.91 -2.91
CA CYS A 102 1.41 -7.74 -2.90
C CYS A 102 1.86 -6.79 -4.02
N GLY A 103 0.93 -6.40 -4.89
CA GLY A 103 1.19 -5.50 -6.01
C GLY A 103 0.18 -4.36 -6.05
N VAL A 104 0.66 -3.13 -6.27
CA VAL A 104 -0.18 -1.97 -6.58
C VAL A 104 -0.22 -1.75 -8.09
N TYR A 105 -1.41 -1.69 -8.65
CA TYR A 105 -1.68 -1.46 -10.07
C TYR A 105 -2.41 -0.14 -10.24
N LEU A 106 -1.93 0.70 -11.16
CA LEU A 106 -2.55 1.97 -11.50
C LEU A 106 -3.31 1.82 -12.80
N LEU A 107 -4.63 1.84 -12.70
CA LEU A 107 -5.55 1.80 -13.83
C LEU A 107 -5.93 3.25 -14.20
N PRO A 108 -6.39 3.51 -15.44
CA PRO A 108 -6.92 4.82 -15.79
C PRO A 108 -8.12 5.20 -14.92
N PRO A 109 -8.60 6.46 -14.99
CA PRO A 109 -9.82 6.87 -14.30
C PRO A 109 -11.01 6.00 -14.73
N LEU A 110 -11.44 5.11 -13.83
CA LEU A 110 -12.57 4.20 -14.00
C LEU A 110 -13.55 4.45 -12.86
N PHE A 111 -14.84 4.42 -13.19
CA PHE A 111 -15.95 4.77 -12.29
C PHE A 111 -17.10 3.79 -12.51
N ASP A 112 -18.02 3.71 -11.56
CA ASP A 112 -19.22 2.86 -11.56
C ASP A 112 -18.95 1.34 -11.55
N GLU A 113 -18.25 0.83 -12.56
CA GLU A 113 -17.88 -0.57 -12.69
C GLU A 113 -16.62 -0.76 -13.54
N VAL A 114 -15.78 -1.72 -13.16
CA VAL A 114 -14.69 -2.23 -14.00
C VAL A 114 -14.72 -3.75 -13.99
N SER A 115 -14.45 -4.37 -15.14
CA SER A 115 -14.16 -5.80 -15.22
C SER A 115 -12.64 -6.02 -15.11
N LEU A 116 -12.17 -6.41 -13.93
CA LEU A 116 -10.77 -6.76 -13.71
C LEU A 116 -10.46 -8.12 -14.34
N VAL A 117 -9.31 -8.22 -15.00
CA VAL A 117 -8.81 -9.46 -15.58
C VAL A 117 -7.57 -9.89 -14.79
N LEU A 118 -7.62 -11.09 -14.24
CA LEU A 118 -6.52 -11.70 -13.49
C LEU A 118 -6.01 -12.93 -14.25
N ALA A 119 -4.70 -13.09 -14.37
CA ALA A 119 -4.14 -14.27 -15.03
C ALA A 119 -2.76 -14.64 -14.50
N TRP A 120 -2.51 -15.95 -14.40
CA TRP A 120 -1.19 -16.50 -14.09
C TRP A 120 -1.05 -17.91 -14.70
N PRO A 121 -0.96 -18.00 -16.05
CA PRO A 121 -1.05 -19.28 -16.75
C PRO A 121 0.01 -20.30 -16.34
N GLU A 122 1.20 -19.83 -15.93
CA GLU A 122 2.36 -20.66 -15.57
C GLU A 122 2.10 -21.53 -14.33
N ILE A 123 1.19 -21.12 -13.45
CA ILE A 123 0.76 -21.90 -12.29
C ILE A 123 -0.59 -22.60 -12.51
N GLY A 124 -1.06 -22.66 -13.77
CA GLY A 124 -2.35 -23.25 -14.12
C GLY A 124 -3.55 -22.34 -13.82
N PHE A 125 -3.33 -21.11 -13.37
CA PHE A 125 -4.40 -20.15 -13.13
C PHE A 125 -4.83 -19.47 -14.44
N ALA A 126 -5.96 -19.93 -14.98
CA ALA A 126 -6.57 -19.38 -16.18
C ALA A 126 -7.06 -17.94 -15.99
N GLU A 127 -7.08 -17.20 -17.10
CA GLU A 127 -7.67 -15.86 -17.17
C GLU A 127 -9.06 -15.85 -16.52
N THR A 128 -9.24 -14.97 -15.55
CA THR A 128 -10.46 -14.83 -14.76
C THR A 128 -10.89 -13.37 -14.80
N VAL A 129 -12.11 -13.12 -15.28
CA VAL A 129 -12.71 -11.79 -15.36
C VAL A 129 -13.66 -11.60 -14.18
N LEU A 130 -13.53 -10.48 -13.47
CA LEU A 130 -14.24 -10.21 -12.23
C LEU A 130 -14.90 -8.83 -12.21
N PRO A 131 -16.20 -8.84 -11.87
CA PRO A 131 -16.95 -7.74 -11.30
C PRO A 131 -16.24 -6.82 -10.33
N LEU A 132 -16.01 -5.54 -10.59
CA LEU A 132 -15.70 -4.62 -9.50
C LEU A 132 -16.59 -3.39 -9.58
N ARG A 133 -17.47 -3.22 -8.60
CA ARG A 133 -18.25 -2.00 -8.41
C ARG A 133 -17.31 -0.90 -7.93
N LEU A 134 -17.45 0.28 -8.51
CA LEU A 134 -16.66 1.46 -8.19
C LEU A 134 -17.62 2.62 -7.82
N PRO A 135 -17.14 3.60 -7.04
CA PRO A 135 -17.86 4.85 -6.82
C PRO A 135 -18.15 5.57 -8.14
N ALA A 136 -19.21 6.37 -8.14
CA ALA A 136 -19.54 7.22 -9.26
C ALA A 136 -18.51 8.36 -9.42
N ARG A 137 -18.38 8.91 -10.63
CA ARG A 137 -17.39 9.96 -10.90
C ARG A 137 -17.59 11.19 -10.01
N ASP A 138 -18.83 11.65 -9.88
CA ASP A 138 -19.19 12.82 -9.08
C ASP A 138 -18.88 12.62 -7.59
N GLU A 139 -19.10 11.41 -7.07
CA GLU A 139 -18.67 11.03 -5.72
C GLU A 139 -17.14 11.13 -5.55
N VAL A 140 -16.39 10.58 -6.50
CA VAL A 140 -14.92 10.64 -6.47
C VAL A 140 -14.41 12.07 -6.55
N GLU A 141 -14.95 12.88 -7.45
CA GLU A 141 -14.55 14.28 -7.63
C GLU A 141 -14.92 15.13 -6.42
N ALA A 142 -16.06 14.89 -5.78
CA ALA A 142 -16.50 15.62 -4.60
C ALA A 142 -15.70 15.27 -3.33
N ALA A 143 -15.30 14.00 -3.18
CA ALA A 143 -14.59 13.53 -2.00
C ALA A 143 -13.06 13.65 -2.12
N ALA A 144 -12.51 13.63 -3.34
CA ALA A 144 -11.08 13.68 -3.56
C ALA A 144 -10.47 14.99 -3.02
N THR A 145 -9.50 14.86 -2.12
CA THR A 145 -8.86 16.01 -1.46
C THR A 145 -7.36 15.85 -1.45
N SER A 146 -6.63 16.94 -1.70
CA SER A 146 -5.17 16.99 -1.55
C SER A 146 -4.78 16.64 -0.11
N VAL A 147 -3.79 15.76 0.07
CA VAL A 147 -3.29 15.39 1.41
C VAL A 147 -2.72 16.59 2.17
N TRP A 148 -2.32 17.65 1.46
CA TRP A 148 -1.78 18.88 2.04
C TRP A 148 -2.87 19.78 2.63
N ASP A 149 -4.06 19.71 2.04
CA ASP A 149 -5.22 20.56 2.37
C ASP A 149 -6.28 19.82 3.20
N ALA A 150 -6.17 18.49 3.29
CA ALA A 150 -7.09 17.66 4.04
C ALA A 150 -7.06 17.97 5.56
N PRO A 151 -8.20 17.85 6.26
CA PRO A 151 -8.25 17.97 7.70
C PRO A 151 -7.29 16.99 8.39
N ARG A 152 -6.58 17.48 9.41
CA ARG A 152 -5.65 16.69 10.21
C ARG A 152 -6.34 16.27 11.50
N LEU A 153 -6.19 15.01 11.90
CA LEU A 153 -6.79 14.50 13.14
C LEU A 153 -5.95 14.79 14.39
N GLY A 154 -4.64 14.99 14.24
CA GLY A 154 -3.71 15.13 15.37
C GLY A 154 -3.90 16.39 16.19
N VAL A 155 -3.88 16.22 17.51
CA VAL A 155 -3.78 17.30 18.49
C VAL A 155 -2.43 17.23 19.20
N PRO A 156 -1.80 18.36 19.59
CA PRO A 156 -0.54 18.34 20.33
C PRO A 156 -0.65 17.47 21.59
N VAL A 157 0.38 16.66 21.86
CA VAL A 157 0.46 15.88 23.09
C VAL A 157 0.74 16.83 24.26
N THR A 158 -0.22 16.95 25.19
CA THR A 158 -0.06 17.75 26.43
C THR A 158 0.14 16.90 27.68
N GLU A 159 0.00 15.58 27.55
CA GLU A 159 0.09 14.62 28.65
C GLU A 159 1.45 13.89 28.60
N GLU A 160 1.96 13.49 29.75
CA GLU A 160 3.13 12.60 29.82
C GLU A 160 2.67 11.13 29.71
N PHE A 161 3.36 10.36 28.87
CA PHE A 161 3.12 8.93 28.70
C PHE A 161 4.31 8.12 29.21
N ASP A 162 4.03 7.01 29.88
CA ASP A 162 5.01 5.97 30.15
C ASP A 162 5.30 5.22 28.84
N ARG A 163 6.54 5.30 28.37
CA ARG A 163 6.91 4.79 27.03
C ARG A 163 7.44 3.38 27.12
N HIS A 164 6.86 2.52 26.29
CA HIS A 164 7.25 1.13 26.17
C HIS A 164 7.49 0.79 24.71
N VAL A 165 8.25 -0.26 24.46
CA VAL A 165 8.25 -0.89 23.14
C VAL A 165 7.14 -1.94 23.12
N SER A 166 6.34 -1.97 22.06
CA SER A 166 5.28 -2.96 21.95
C SER A 166 5.85 -4.38 21.89
N ASP A 167 5.30 -5.26 22.74
CA ASP A 167 5.56 -6.70 22.69
C ASP A 167 4.78 -7.39 21.56
N PHE A 168 3.87 -6.66 20.91
CA PHE A 168 3.10 -7.17 19.79
C PHE A 168 4.02 -7.23 18.56
N GLY A 169 4.52 -8.43 18.28
CA GLY A 169 5.38 -8.69 17.14
C GLY A 169 4.64 -8.58 15.80
N PRO A 170 5.40 -8.50 14.69
CA PRO A 170 4.82 -8.54 13.35
C PRO A 170 4.02 -9.84 13.17
N LEU A 171 2.72 -9.72 12.90
CA LEU A 171 1.86 -10.86 12.62
C LEU A 171 1.74 -11.08 11.12
N ASP A 172 1.73 -12.35 10.71
CA ASP A 172 1.42 -12.74 9.34
C ASP A 172 -0.10 -12.78 9.17
N LEU A 173 -0.69 -11.61 8.91
CA LEU A 173 -2.14 -11.44 8.84
C LEU A 173 -2.64 -11.72 7.42
N ALA A 174 -3.74 -12.45 7.31
CA ALA A 174 -4.51 -12.57 6.07
C ALA A 174 -5.32 -11.28 5.82
N ILE A 175 -4.60 -10.19 5.52
CA ILE A 175 -5.19 -8.85 5.36
C ILE A 175 -6.24 -8.79 4.24
N GLU A 176 -6.14 -9.66 3.24
CA GLU A 176 -7.10 -9.80 2.15
C GLU A 176 -8.41 -10.48 2.57
N GLU A 177 -8.40 -11.13 3.73
CA GLU A 177 -9.59 -11.71 4.37
C GLU A 177 -10.17 -10.79 5.46
N GLY A 178 -9.53 -9.64 5.70
CA GLY A 178 -9.92 -8.68 6.72
C GLY A 178 -11.02 -7.71 6.28
N VAL A 179 -11.47 -6.90 7.24
CA VAL A 179 -12.42 -5.82 7.03
C VAL A 179 -11.72 -4.49 7.25
N VAL A 180 -11.77 -3.58 6.27
CA VAL A 180 -11.24 -2.21 6.42
C VAL A 180 -12.16 -1.45 7.38
N LEU A 181 -11.62 -1.07 8.55
CA LEU A 181 -12.32 -0.32 9.59
C LEU A 181 -12.06 1.20 9.54
N ALA A 182 -10.98 1.61 8.88
CA ALA A 182 -10.70 3.02 8.60
C ALA A 182 -9.97 3.17 7.27
N GLY A 183 -10.41 4.17 6.48
CA GLY A 183 -9.83 4.51 5.19
C GLY A 183 -8.74 5.58 5.26
N PRO A 184 -8.30 6.10 4.10
CA PRO A 184 -7.29 7.14 4.00
C PRO A 184 -7.63 8.39 4.81
N THR A 185 -6.75 8.84 5.71
CA THR A 185 -6.93 10.04 6.54
C THR A 185 -5.59 10.65 6.94
N VAL A 186 -5.47 11.98 6.94
CA VAL A 186 -4.26 12.67 7.41
C VAL A 186 -4.23 12.69 8.94
N LEU A 187 -3.20 12.05 9.50
CA LEU A 187 -2.97 11.98 10.94
C LEU A 187 -2.23 13.22 11.44
N HIS A 188 -1.16 13.59 10.75
CA HIS A 188 -0.31 14.73 11.10
C HIS A 188 0.30 15.36 9.83
N GLY A 189 0.76 16.60 9.93
CA GLY A 189 1.47 17.25 8.84
C GLY A 189 1.76 18.72 9.05
N SER A 190 2.63 19.22 8.19
CA SER A 190 3.07 20.61 8.01
C SER A 190 2.83 21.04 6.55
N ALA A 191 3.48 22.10 6.10
CA ALA A 191 3.42 22.52 4.71
C ALA A 191 4.15 21.56 3.76
N ASP A 192 5.17 20.83 4.24
CA ASP A 192 6.08 20.05 3.41
C ASP A 192 6.27 18.59 3.87
N ALA A 193 5.57 18.18 4.93
CA ALA A 193 5.51 16.78 5.35
C ALA A 193 4.10 16.40 5.82
N VAL A 194 3.63 15.21 5.46
CA VAL A 194 2.36 14.65 5.94
C VAL A 194 2.49 13.18 6.30
N VAL A 195 1.72 12.75 7.28
CA VAL A 195 1.57 11.35 7.69
C VAL A 195 0.12 10.96 7.51
N VAL A 196 -0.12 9.97 6.66
CA VAL A 196 -1.44 9.53 6.25
C VAL A 196 -1.65 8.11 6.76
N LEU A 197 -2.72 7.87 7.52
CA LEU A 197 -3.27 6.54 7.67
C LEU A 197 -3.88 6.17 6.34
N THR A 198 -3.35 5.16 5.68
CA THR A 198 -3.87 4.76 4.38
C THR A 198 -4.93 3.65 4.50
N ARG A 199 -4.83 2.84 5.56
CA ARG A 199 -5.78 1.76 5.87
C ARG A 199 -5.61 1.28 7.30
N ALA A 200 -6.72 0.92 7.96
CA ALA A 200 -6.74 0.04 9.11
C ALA A 200 -7.67 -1.14 8.83
N THR A 201 -7.16 -2.37 8.87
CA THR A 201 -7.92 -3.58 8.53
C THR A 201 -7.90 -4.58 9.68
N ALA A 202 -9.08 -4.97 10.16
CA ALA A 202 -9.22 -5.98 11.17
C ALA A 202 -9.17 -7.38 10.57
N VAL A 203 -8.38 -8.26 11.20
CA VAL A 203 -8.27 -9.69 10.86
C VAL A 203 -8.39 -10.46 12.18
N GLY A 204 -9.58 -11.00 12.44
CA GLY A 204 -9.89 -11.60 13.75
C GLY A 204 -9.74 -10.58 14.88
N THR A 205 -8.85 -10.86 15.84
CA THR A 205 -8.56 -9.97 16.99
C THR A 205 -7.36 -9.04 16.76
N ALA A 206 -6.77 -9.08 15.57
CA ALA A 206 -5.66 -8.23 15.18
C ALA A 206 -6.11 -7.11 14.24
N LEU A 207 -5.34 -6.03 14.20
CA LEU A 207 -5.50 -4.90 13.32
C LEU A 207 -4.18 -4.68 12.56
N SER A 208 -4.24 -4.73 11.23
CA SER A 208 -3.16 -4.25 10.34
C SER A 208 -3.39 -2.76 10.07
N VAL A 209 -2.38 -1.94 10.30
CA VAL A 209 -2.40 -0.49 10.08
C VAL A 209 -1.29 -0.13 9.10
N GLU A 210 -1.64 0.57 8.03
CA GLU A 210 -0.68 1.00 7.02
C GLU A 210 -0.61 2.52 6.97
N LEU A 211 0.60 3.05 7.16
CA LEU A 211 0.88 4.48 7.07
C LEU A 211 1.68 4.80 5.81
N LEU A 212 1.48 6.02 5.34
CA LEU A 212 2.29 6.66 4.31
C LEU A 212 2.83 7.99 4.87
N SER A 213 4.14 8.15 4.84
CA SER A 213 4.87 9.36 5.17
C SER A 213 5.35 10.01 3.87
N ILE A 214 4.96 11.26 3.64
CA ILE A 214 5.28 12.03 2.43
C ILE A 214 6.03 13.28 2.87
N ALA A 215 7.21 13.52 2.32
CA ALA A 215 7.91 14.79 2.44
C ALA A 215 8.22 15.35 1.05
N ARG A 216 8.29 16.68 0.92
CA ARG A 216 8.62 17.36 -0.33
C ARG A 216 9.67 18.46 -0.18
N GLY A 217 10.25 18.86 -1.31
CA GLY A 217 11.22 19.96 -1.39
C GLY A 217 12.47 19.68 -0.55
N ALA A 218 12.90 20.68 0.23
CA ALA A 218 14.12 20.56 1.05
C ALA A 218 14.07 19.41 2.06
N LEU A 219 12.88 19.04 2.56
CA LEU A 219 12.73 17.92 3.50
C LEU A 219 12.89 16.57 2.81
N ALA A 220 12.46 16.44 1.55
CA ALA A 220 12.70 15.23 0.77
C ALA A 220 14.20 15.01 0.53
N ALA A 221 14.92 16.08 0.20
CA ALA A 221 16.36 16.02 -0.08
C ALA A 221 17.21 15.53 1.11
N VAL A 222 16.72 15.65 2.34
CA VAL A 222 17.37 15.08 3.55
C VAL A 222 17.51 13.56 3.43
N PHE A 223 16.53 12.89 2.81
CA PHE A 223 16.50 11.44 2.69
C PHE A 223 17.32 10.90 1.51
N ASP A 224 17.57 11.73 0.50
CA ASP A 224 18.36 11.36 -0.69
C ASP A 224 19.87 11.41 -0.44
N GLN A 225 20.34 12.17 0.57
CA GLN A 225 21.78 12.37 0.82
C GLN A 225 22.46 11.26 1.65
N GLY A 226 21.73 10.24 2.12
CA GLY A 226 22.24 9.21 3.03
C GLY A 226 22.53 7.84 2.38
N PHE A 227 23.81 7.56 2.09
CA PHE A 227 24.36 6.19 1.95
C PHE A 227 24.14 5.42 3.27
N PRO A 228 23.96 4.09 3.24
CA PRO A 228 22.96 3.40 4.04
C PRO A 228 23.01 3.81 5.53
N PRO A 229 21.87 4.24 6.09
CA PRO A 229 21.81 4.60 7.49
C PRO A 229 22.28 3.42 8.36
N PRO A 230 23.02 3.65 9.47
CA PRO A 230 23.15 2.63 10.52
C PRO A 230 21.78 2.04 10.88
N ARG A 231 21.73 0.77 11.29
CA ARG A 231 20.46 0.00 11.43
C ARG A 231 19.37 0.68 12.26
N ASP A 232 19.72 1.60 13.15
CA ASP A 232 18.77 2.34 14.00
C ASP A 232 18.15 3.57 13.29
N GLU A 233 18.75 4.08 12.22
CA GLU A 233 18.28 5.25 11.45
C GLU A 233 17.16 4.90 10.43
N PHE A 234 16.83 3.61 10.23
CA PHE A 234 15.64 3.23 9.45
C PHE A 234 14.35 3.82 10.05
N LEU A 235 14.34 4.06 11.37
CA LEU A 235 13.24 4.71 12.07
C LEU A 235 13.10 6.21 11.74
N CYS A 236 14.13 6.85 11.16
CA CYS A 236 14.10 8.28 10.85
C CYS A 236 13.43 8.57 9.50
N ARG A 237 13.39 7.59 8.57
CA ARG A 237 12.87 7.79 7.21
C ARG A 237 11.34 7.74 7.11
N GLN A 238 10.65 7.41 8.18
CA GLN A 238 9.20 7.33 8.22
C GLN A 238 8.69 7.82 9.57
N ALA A 239 7.40 8.11 9.64
CA ALA A 239 6.77 8.45 10.91
C ALA A 239 6.86 7.30 11.92
N ALA A 240 7.12 7.66 13.17
CA ALA A 240 7.00 6.75 14.30
C ALA A 240 5.58 6.82 14.85
N ILE A 241 5.05 5.65 15.24
CA ILE A 241 3.77 5.58 15.95
C ILE A 241 3.86 4.73 17.21
N ALA A 242 3.05 5.10 18.20
CA ALA A 242 2.84 4.35 19.42
C ALA A 242 1.34 4.20 19.69
N GLU A 243 0.91 3.02 20.10
CA GLU A 243 -0.46 2.77 20.56
C GLU A 243 -0.63 3.27 21.99
N VAL A 244 -1.65 4.08 22.24
CA VAL A 244 -1.96 4.61 23.57
C VAL A 244 -2.91 3.66 24.30
N ARG A 245 -2.50 3.20 25.49
CA ARG A 245 -3.28 2.34 26.39
C ARG A 245 -3.31 2.98 27.78
N GLY A 246 -4.32 3.82 28.02
CA GLY A 246 -4.40 4.58 29.27
C GLY A 246 -3.28 5.62 29.35
N ARG A 247 -2.31 5.41 30.24
CA ARG A 247 -1.10 6.27 30.39
C ARG A 247 0.14 5.72 29.70
N ASP A 248 0.04 4.53 29.13
CA ASP A 248 1.15 3.89 28.45
C ASP A 248 1.10 4.19 26.95
N ALA A 249 2.25 4.52 26.34
CA ALA A 249 2.43 4.63 24.90
C ALA A 249 3.38 3.52 24.43
N HIS A 250 2.84 2.55 23.68
CA HIS A 250 3.59 1.39 23.19
C HIS A 250 4.06 1.63 21.76
N GLN A 251 5.36 1.92 21.58
CA GLN A 251 5.96 2.13 20.27
C GLN A 251 5.80 0.88 19.40
N LEU A 252 5.18 1.03 18.23
CA LEU A 252 4.94 -0.06 17.31
C LEU A 252 6.15 -0.26 16.40
N ARG A 253 6.45 -1.53 16.10
CA ARG A 253 7.51 -1.89 15.16
C ARG A 253 6.91 -2.12 13.78
N SER A 254 7.48 -1.47 12.77
CA SER A 254 7.07 -1.67 11.38
C SER A 254 7.46 -3.08 10.92
N MET A 255 6.55 -3.76 10.23
CA MET A 255 6.75 -5.10 9.67
C MET A 255 7.46 -5.07 8.32
N ALA A 256 7.16 -4.03 7.55
CA ALA A 256 7.70 -3.77 6.23
C ALA A 256 7.74 -2.25 6.04
N ALA A 257 8.90 -1.75 5.62
CA ALA A 257 9.07 -0.38 5.22
C ALA A 257 9.52 -0.36 3.76
N THR A 258 8.81 0.37 2.91
CA THR A 258 9.26 0.64 1.55
C THR A 258 9.47 2.13 1.37
N PHE A 259 10.56 2.48 0.71
CA PHE A 259 10.92 3.86 0.45
C PHE A 259 11.06 4.06 -1.06
N SER A 260 10.54 5.17 -1.55
CA SER A 260 10.88 5.70 -2.87
C SER A 260 11.35 7.14 -2.67
N GLY A 261 12.62 7.39 -2.93
CA GLY A 261 13.24 8.70 -2.96
C GLY A 261 14.12 8.78 -4.21
N GLY A 262 14.15 9.95 -4.85
CA GLY A 262 14.78 10.18 -6.15
C GLY A 262 16.30 10.21 -6.16
N GLY A 263 16.94 9.45 -5.29
CA GLY A 263 18.36 9.15 -5.43
C GLY A 263 18.56 8.25 -6.63
N GLY A 264 19.11 8.77 -7.72
CA GLY A 264 19.65 7.99 -8.83
C GLY A 264 20.74 7.03 -8.34
N SER A 265 20.34 5.90 -7.74
CA SER A 265 21.26 4.80 -7.48
C SER A 265 21.28 3.93 -8.72
N GLY A 266 22.37 4.07 -9.47
CA GLY A 266 22.76 3.12 -10.50
C GLY A 266 22.55 1.68 -10.01
N GLY A 267 21.99 0.88 -10.90
CA GLY A 267 21.52 -0.46 -10.59
C GLY A 267 22.55 -1.32 -9.87
N PHE A 268 22.08 -1.98 -8.81
CA PHE A 268 22.55 -3.31 -8.44
C PHE A 268 21.39 -4.29 -8.60
N GLY A 269 20.97 -4.46 -9.86
CA GLY A 269 20.14 -5.56 -10.32
C GLY A 269 20.84 -6.17 -11.52
N GLY A 270 21.54 -7.28 -11.31
CA GLY A 270 22.28 -7.98 -12.35
C GLY A 270 21.36 -8.51 -13.45
N GLY A 271 21.75 -8.23 -14.70
CA GLY A 271 21.60 -9.13 -15.85
C GLY A 271 20.24 -9.22 -16.51
N GLY A 272 20.10 -8.57 -17.68
CA GLY A 272 19.03 -8.83 -18.64
C GLY A 272 18.87 -7.69 -19.63
N GLY A 273 19.60 -7.74 -20.74
CA GLY A 273 19.83 -6.57 -21.61
C GLY A 273 18.64 -6.09 -22.43
N GLY A 274 18.70 -4.82 -22.83
CA GLY A 274 18.52 -4.46 -24.23
C GLY A 274 17.56 -3.31 -24.56
N HIS A 275 18.16 -2.15 -24.81
CA HIS A 275 17.84 -1.15 -25.85
C HIS A 275 16.51 -0.38 -25.80
N GLY A 276 16.64 0.95 -25.73
CA GLY A 276 15.62 1.89 -26.20
C GLY A 276 15.74 3.28 -25.60
N GLY A 277 16.65 4.10 -26.14
CA GLY A 277 16.81 5.49 -25.75
C GLY A 277 15.58 6.34 -26.08
N GLY A 278 15.24 7.22 -25.14
CA GLY A 278 14.29 8.32 -25.32
C GLY A 278 14.57 9.36 -24.26
N GLY A 279 15.32 10.39 -24.63
CA GLY A 279 15.49 11.59 -23.81
C GLY A 279 14.16 12.32 -23.72
N GLY A 280 13.65 12.47 -22.50
CA GLY A 280 12.45 13.23 -22.20
C GLY A 280 12.57 13.72 -20.76
N ASP A 281 12.74 15.04 -20.64
CA ASP A 281 12.62 15.89 -19.45
C ASP A 281 12.86 15.22 -18.09
N ASP A 282 14.02 15.55 -17.50
CA ASP A 282 14.42 15.30 -16.11
C ASP A 282 13.48 16.02 -15.13
N GLY A 283 12.22 15.60 -15.08
CA GLY A 283 11.31 15.91 -13.98
C GLY A 283 11.92 15.33 -12.71
N GLY A 284 12.64 16.18 -11.98
CA GLY A 284 13.49 15.83 -10.85
C GLY A 284 12.77 14.91 -9.86
N PHE A 285 13.11 13.62 -9.90
CA PHE A 285 12.63 12.63 -8.97
C PHE A 285 13.04 12.94 -7.51
N GLY A 286 13.94 13.89 -7.27
CA GLY A 286 14.47 14.29 -5.95
C GLY A 286 13.63 15.29 -5.15
N ASP A 287 12.47 15.73 -5.66
CA ASP A 287 11.63 16.70 -4.93
C ASP A 287 10.72 16.03 -3.88
N ARG A 288 10.72 14.70 -3.77
CA ARG A 288 9.76 13.94 -2.96
C ARG A 288 10.40 12.74 -2.30
N HIS A 289 9.98 12.49 -1.05
CA HIS A 289 10.27 11.27 -0.32
C HIS A 289 8.96 10.63 0.11
N LEU A 290 8.81 9.35 -0.21
CA LEU A 290 7.66 8.54 0.17
C LEU A 290 8.15 7.33 0.96
N ALA A 291 7.58 7.12 2.13
CA ALA A 291 7.81 5.93 2.95
C ALA A 291 6.48 5.32 3.37
N SER A 292 6.28 4.04 3.11
CA SER A 292 5.11 3.29 3.59
C SER A 292 5.54 2.27 4.62
N ALA A 293 4.78 2.20 5.71
CA ALA A 293 5.04 1.34 6.86
C ALA A 293 3.78 0.57 7.24
N GLU A 294 3.90 -0.74 7.42
CA GLU A 294 2.81 -1.56 7.96
C GLU A 294 3.09 -1.95 9.42
N TYR A 295 2.06 -1.92 10.26
CA TYR A 295 2.09 -2.27 11.67
C TYR A 295 0.99 -3.27 11.98
N SER A 296 1.24 -4.17 12.92
CA SER A 296 0.21 -5.02 13.51
C SER A 296 0.03 -4.66 14.98
N LEU A 297 -1.22 -4.64 15.42
CA LEU A 297 -1.57 -4.48 16.83
C LEU A 297 -2.84 -5.29 17.16
N ARG A 298 -3.22 -5.32 18.43
CA ARG A 298 -4.51 -5.89 18.84
C ARG A 298 -5.63 -4.93 18.43
N LEU A 299 -6.77 -5.48 18.01
CA LEU A 299 -7.97 -4.70 17.73
C LEU A 299 -8.44 -4.02 19.03
N PRO A 300 -8.59 -2.67 19.07
CA PRO A 300 -9.06 -1.97 20.27
C PRO A 300 -10.53 -2.29 20.57
N ASP A 301 -10.84 -2.64 21.82
CA ASP A 301 -12.20 -3.01 22.24
C ASP A 301 -13.21 -1.85 22.12
N GLY A 302 -12.73 -0.60 22.14
CA GLY A 302 -13.54 0.61 22.09
C GLY A 302 -13.84 1.14 20.68
N GLY A 303 -13.44 0.43 19.62
CA GLY A 303 -13.64 0.91 18.24
C GLY A 303 -12.91 2.22 17.91
N VAL A 304 -11.86 2.55 18.68
CA VAL A 304 -11.03 3.73 18.45
C VAL A 304 -9.58 3.32 18.52
N LEU A 305 -8.83 3.63 17.47
CA LEU A 305 -7.39 3.51 17.43
C LEU A 305 -6.77 4.82 17.96
N ASP A 306 -6.20 4.76 19.16
CA ASP A 306 -5.56 5.90 19.83
C ASP A 306 -4.03 5.79 19.65
N LEU A 307 -3.46 6.78 18.97
CA LEU A 307 -2.06 6.78 18.55
C LEU A 307 -1.36 8.06 19.01
N VAL A 308 -0.08 7.93 19.37
CA VAL A 308 0.88 9.03 19.26
C VAL A 308 1.61 8.88 17.93
N VAL A 309 1.68 9.96 17.15
CA VAL A 309 2.33 10.01 15.83
C VAL A 309 3.37 11.12 15.84
N SER A 310 4.57 10.83 15.37
CA SER A 310 5.63 11.84 15.18
C SER A 310 6.50 11.53 13.98
N TRP A 311 7.18 12.55 13.46
CA TRP A 311 8.20 12.38 12.43
C TRP A 311 9.27 13.44 12.58
N SER A 312 10.12 13.27 13.59
CA SER A 312 11.11 14.26 14.02
C SER A 312 12.13 14.61 12.94
N ALA A 313 12.46 13.67 12.05
CA ALA A 313 13.40 13.89 10.93
C ALA A 313 12.95 15.00 9.97
N VAL A 314 11.65 15.31 9.93
CA VAL A 314 11.06 16.38 9.11
C VAL A 314 10.48 17.50 9.97
N GLY A 315 10.82 17.54 11.25
CA GLY A 315 10.33 18.56 12.19
C GLY A 315 8.85 18.43 12.56
N LEU A 316 8.26 17.24 12.42
CA LEU A 316 6.92 16.98 12.94
C LEU A 316 6.99 16.47 14.38
N ASP A 317 6.52 17.30 15.30
CA ASP A 317 6.38 16.99 16.72
C ASP A 317 5.38 15.86 16.99
N GLU A 318 5.28 15.44 18.25
CA GLU A 318 4.30 14.44 18.65
C GLU A 318 2.88 15.01 18.71
N VAL A 319 1.97 14.31 18.03
CA VAL A 319 0.53 14.54 18.14
C VAL A 319 -0.18 13.27 18.59
N ARG A 320 -1.23 13.43 19.39
CA ARG A 320 -2.18 12.37 19.70
C ARG A 320 -3.29 12.36 18.67
N VAL A 321 -3.63 11.18 18.18
CA VAL A 321 -4.64 10.97 17.14
C VAL A 321 -5.60 9.89 17.60
N ARG A 322 -6.91 10.15 17.45
CA ARG A 322 -7.95 9.17 17.75
C ARG A 322 -8.73 8.88 16.47
N VAL A 323 -8.51 7.70 15.89
CA VAL A 323 -9.14 7.28 14.63
C VAL A 323 -10.33 6.38 14.95
N PRO A 324 -11.56 6.78 14.61
CA PRO A 324 -12.72 5.90 14.71
C PRO A 324 -12.58 4.69 13.78
N LEU A 325 -12.93 3.50 14.28
CA LEU A 325 -12.91 2.23 13.56
C LEU A 325 -14.37 1.80 13.30
N ASN A 326 -14.99 2.37 12.27
CA ASN A 326 -16.43 2.27 12.01
C ASN A 326 -16.75 1.61 10.66
N GLY A 327 -15.94 0.63 10.24
CA GLY A 327 -16.10 -0.05 8.95
C GLY A 327 -17.50 -0.59 8.67
#